data_AF-A0A938EX21-F1
#
_entry.id   AF-A0A938EX21-F1
#
_cell.length_a   1.000
_cell.length_b   1.000
_cell.length_c   1.000
_cell.angle_alpha   90.00
_cell.angle_beta   90.00
_cell.angle_gamma   90.00
#
_symmetry.space_group_name_H-M   'P 1'
#
loop_
_entity.id
_entity.type
_entity.pdbx_description
1 polymer ?
#
loop_
_entity_poly.entity_id
_entity_poly.type
_entity_poly.pdbx_seq_one_letter_code
_entity_poly.pdbx_strand_id
1 'polypeptide(L)' 'MKIIKRKNKFYNTDRFGQPEVRVYHKKAAGNKSPRYLLKCGCCDERLEIYYDENGLEINGVNGSIKDWQEILLPLLQIKS' A
#
# COMPACT_ATOMS: atom_id res chain seq x y z
N MET A 1 -12.09 -6.39 6.44
CA MET A 1 -10.69 -6.45 5.97
C MET A 1 -9.75 -6.70 7.16
N LYS A 2 -8.99 -7.80 7.17
CA LYS A 2 -8.00 -8.07 8.22
C LYS A 2 -6.71 -7.31 7.90
N ILE A 3 -6.47 -6.20 8.60
CA ILE A 3 -5.26 -5.39 8.41
C ILE A 3 -4.09 -6.14 9.04
N ILE A 4 -3.09 -6.47 8.23
CA ILE A 4 -1.86 -7.09 8.72
C ILE A 4 -1.08 -6.06 9.53
N LYS A 5 -0.88 -6.31 10.82
CA LYS A 5 -0.03 -5.47 11.66
C LYS A 5 1.45 -5.69 11.28
N ARG A 6 2.17 -4.59 11.03
CA ARG A 6 3.63 -4.56 10.79
C ARG A 6 4.31 -3.73 11.87
N LYS A 7 5.56 -4.07 12.23
CA LYS A 7 6.36 -3.30 13.21
C LYS A 7 6.64 -1.85 12.74
N ASN A 8 6.61 -1.59 11.44
CA ASN A 8 6.82 -0.27 10.81
C ASN A 8 8.13 0.45 11.23
N LYS A 9 9.15 -0.31 11.65
CA LYS A 9 10.47 0.21 12.02
C LYS A 9 11.24 0.68 10.77
N PHE A 10 11.93 1.80 10.88
CA PHE A 10 12.84 2.28 9.84
C PHE A 10 13.99 1.28 9.66
N TYR A 11 14.27 0.92 8.41
CA TYR A 11 15.27 -0.06 8.03
C TYR A 11 15.05 -1.44 8.68
N ASN A 12 13.81 -1.91 8.77
CA ASN A 12 13.51 -3.26 9.28
C ASN A 12 13.75 -4.32 8.20
N THR A 13 14.76 -5.18 8.37
CA THR A 13 15.14 -6.20 7.38
C THR A 13 14.82 -7.64 7.82
N ASP A 14 14.31 -7.84 9.04
CA ASP A 14 14.09 -9.15 9.69
C ASP A 14 13.40 -10.21 8.82
N ARG A 15 12.45 -9.81 7.94
CA ARG A 15 11.58 -10.74 7.21
C ARG A 15 12.06 -11.11 5.80
N PHE A 16 12.72 -10.19 5.11
CA PHE A 16 12.99 -10.32 3.67
C PHE A 16 14.43 -9.98 3.29
N GLY A 17 15.33 -9.74 4.26
CA GLY A 17 16.71 -9.30 4.00
C GLY A 17 16.83 -7.88 3.42
N GLN A 18 15.71 -7.17 3.28
CA GLN A 18 15.62 -5.82 2.73
C GLN A 18 14.61 -4.98 3.54
N PRO A 19 14.76 -3.64 3.56
CA PRO A 19 13.89 -2.77 4.35
C PRO A 19 12.41 -2.95 3.98
N GLU A 20 11.60 -3.41 4.94
CA GLU A 20 10.17 -3.61 4.74
C GLU A 20 9.42 -2.30 4.48
N VAL A 21 8.48 -2.33 3.52
CA VAL A 21 7.50 -1.26 3.35
C VAL A 21 6.72 -1.08 4.66
N ARG A 22 6.69 0.16 5.15
CA ARG A 22 5.95 0.56 6.36
C ARG A 22 4.52 0.90 5.97
N VAL A 23 3.55 0.22 6.57
CA VAL A 23 2.14 0.27 6.19
C VAL A 23 1.32 0.86 7.31
N TYR A 24 0.64 1.96 7.05
CA TYR A 24 -0.26 2.62 7.99
C TYR A 24 -1.67 2.65 7.42
N HIS A 25 -2.65 2.24 8.22
CA HIS A 25 -4.05 2.40 7.87
C HIS A 25 -4.57 3.71 8.48
N LYS A 26 -5.08 4.60 7.64
CA LYS A 26 -5.60 5.91 8.05
C LYS A 26 -7.11 5.91 7.82
N LYS A 27 -7.86 6.17 8.89
CA LYS A 27 -9.30 6.45 8.80
C LYS A 27 -9.54 7.77 8.04
N ALA A 28 -10.77 7.97 7.59
CA ALA A 28 -11.19 9.26 7.04
C ALA A 28 -10.92 10.38 8.06
N ALA A 29 -10.43 11.52 7.57
CA ALA A 29 -10.16 12.70 8.40
C ALA A 29 -10.21 13.97 7.55
N GLY A 30 -11.09 14.90 7.90
CA GLY A 30 -11.35 16.10 7.08
C GLY A 30 -11.76 15.72 5.67
N ASN A 31 -11.16 16.36 4.68
CA ASN A 31 -11.41 16.10 3.25
C ASN A 31 -10.68 14.86 2.69
N LYS A 32 -10.05 14.04 3.55
CA LYS A 32 -9.33 12.84 3.11
C LYS A 32 -10.13 11.58 3.41
N SER A 33 -10.40 10.81 2.36
CA SER A 33 -11.00 9.48 2.44
C SER A 33 -10.09 8.48 3.18
N PRO A 34 -10.65 7.35 3.68
CA PRO A 34 -9.85 6.26 4.23
C PRO A 34 -8.79 5.79 3.25
N ARG A 35 -7.61 5.46 3.74
CA ARG A 35 -6.48 5.10 2.87
C ARG A 35 -5.42 4.26 3.56
N TYR A 36 -4.66 3.54 2.75
CA TYR A 36 -3.34 3.04 3.14
C TYR A 36 -2.29 4.10 2.83
N LEU A 37 -1.46 4.40 3.82
CA LEU A 37 -0.21 5.14 3.62
C LEU A 37 0.94 4.15 3.65
N LEU A 38 1.57 3.97 2.50
CA LEU A 38 2.77 3.17 2.31
C LEU A 38 3.98 4.10 2.36
N LYS A 39 4.97 3.78 3.19
CA LYS A 39 6.25 4.46 3.20
C LYS A 39 7.37 3.49 2.90
N CYS A 40 8.41 3.98 2.22
CA CYS A 40 9.65 3.24 2.05
C CYS A 40 10.21 2.81 3.41
N GLY A 41 10.82 1.63 3.45
CA GLY A 41 11.50 1.12 4.63
C GLY A 41 12.78 1.91 4.95
N CYS A 42 13.43 2.48 3.93
CA CYS A 42 14.75 3.11 4.02
C CYS A 42 14.78 4.63 3.81
N CYS A 43 13.68 5.26 3.40
CA CYS A 43 13.60 6.71 3.17
C CYS A 43 12.19 7.24 3.45
N ASP A 44 11.98 8.53 3.20
CA ASP A 44 10.71 9.24 3.46
C ASP A 44 9.73 9.25 2.28
N GLU A 45 10.12 8.63 1.17
CA GLU A 45 9.22 8.39 0.04
C GLU A 45 7.97 7.61 0.46
N ARG A 46 6.85 7.97 -0.15
CA ARG A 46 5.54 7.48 0.24
C ARG A 46 4.53 7.47 -0.89
N LEU A 47 3.56 6.57 -0.77
CA LEU A 47 2.39 6.45 -1.65
C LEU A 47 1.14 6.34 -0.76
N GLU A 48 0.06 6.96 -1.21
CA GLU A 48 -1.27 6.77 -0.62
C GLU A 48 -2.14 5.97 -1.58
N ILE A 49 -2.87 4.99 -1.04
CA ILE A 49 -3.88 4.20 -1.75
C ILE A 49 -5.22 4.49 -1.08
N TYR A 50 -6.07 5.25 -1.76
CA TYR A 50 -7.44 5.47 -1.32
C TYR A 50 -8.30 4.30 -1.79
N TYR A 51 -9.36 4.02 -1.04
CA TYR A 51 -10.25 2.92 -1.36
C TYR A 51 -11.68 3.23 -0.91
N ASP A 52 -12.63 2.64 -1.60
CA ASP A 52 -14.04 2.60 -1.24
C ASP A 52 -14.59 1.18 -1.44
N GLU A 53 -15.90 1.05 -1.58
CA GLU A 53 -16.57 -0.23 -1.81
C GLU A 53 -16.41 -0.77 -3.24
N ASN A 54 -16.04 0.08 -4.20
CA ASN A 54 -16.07 -0.21 -5.63
C ASN A 54 -14.67 -0.25 -6.27
N GLY A 55 -13.66 0.39 -5.67
CA GLY A 55 -12.35 0.51 -6.30
C GLY A 55 -11.23 1.03 -5.41
N LEU A 56 -10.08 1.26 -6.05
CA LEU A 56 -8.91 1.89 -5.45
C LEU A 56 -8.49 3.10 -6.29
N GLU A 57 -7.99 4.11 -5.60
CA GLU A 57 -7.18 5.17 -6.19
C GLU A 57 -5.72 4.94 -5.81
N ILE A 58 -4.84 4.79 -6.80
CA ILE A 58 -3.40 4.68 -6.59
C ILE A 58 -2.75 5.84 -7.33
N ASN A 59 -2.10 6.74 -6.59
CA ASN A 59 -1.38 7.89 -7.14
C ASN A 59 -2.24 8.77 -8.08
N GLY A 60 -3.49 9.04 -7.71
CA GLY A 60 -4.43 9.83 -8.51
C GLY A 60 -5.12 9.10 -9.67
N VAL A 61 -4.79 7.82 -9.89
CA VAL A 61 -5.45 6.99 -10.90
C VAL A 61 -6.53 6.16 -10.21
N ASN A 62 -7.78 6.30 -10.66
CA ASN A 62 -8.92 5.55 -10.16
C ASN A 62 -9.20 4.32 -11.04
N GLY A 63 -9.52 3.19 -10.40
CA GLY A 63 -9.85 1.94 -11.09
C GLY A 63 -10.63 0.99 -10.19
N SER A 64 -11.40 0.08 -10.79
CA SER A 64 -12.11 -0.95 -10.04
C SER A 64 -11.14 -1.92 -9.36
N ILE A 65 -11.62 -2.68 -8.37
CA ILE A 65 -10.81 -3.75 -7.77
C ILE A 65 -10.31 -4.74 -8.83
N LYS A 66 -11.14 -5.05 -9.83
CA LYS A 66 -10.82 -5.99 -10.91
C LYS A 66 -9.71 -5.44 -11.81
N ASP A 67 -9.80 -4.17 -12.20
CA ASP A 67 -8.76 -3.53 -13.02
C ASP A 67 -7.39 -3.61 -12.31
N TRP A 68 -7.35 -3.25 -11.03
CA TRP A 68 -6.11 -3.32 -10.25
C TRP A 68 -5.58 -4.74 -10.08
N GLN A 69 -6.45 -5.74 -9.96
CA GLN A 69 -6.04 -7.14 -9.92
C GLN A 69 -5.42 -7.59 -11.25
N GLU A 70 -6.06 -7.27 -12.38
CA GLU A 70 -5.56 -7.59 -13.72
C GLU A 70 -4.20 -6.92 -14.00
N ILE A 71 -3.98 -5.70 -13.51
CA ILE A 71 -2.73 -4.95 -13.70
C ILE A 71 -1.62 -5.45 -12.75
N LEU A 72 -1.91 -5.60 -11.45
CA LEU A 72 -0.88 -5.82 -10.43
C LEU A 72 -0.51 -7.28 -10.22
N LEU A 73 -1.47 -8.21 -10.30
CA LEU A 73 -1.18 -9.63 -10.04
C LEU A 73 -0.13 -10.23 -10.98
N PRO A 74 -0.14 -9.96 -12.30
CA PRO A 74 0.90 -10.45 -13.19
C PRO A 74 2.30 -9.95 -12.80
N LEU A 75 2.41 -8.68 -12.37
CA LEU A 75 3.68 -8.08 -11.95
C LEU A 75 4.29 -8.78 -10.72
N LEU A 76 3.45 -9.33 -9.85
CA LEU A 76 3.90 -10.04 -8.64
C LEU A 76 4.40 -11.47 -8.93
N GLN A 77 4.17 -11.98 -10.14
CA GLN A 77 4.55 -13.34 -10.54
C GLN A 77 5.78 -13.37 -11.45
N ILE A 78 6.32 -12.21 -11.82
CA ILE A 78 7.54 -12.11 -12.63
C ILE A 78 8.68 -12.69 -11.81
N LYS A 79 9.30 -13.76 -12.33
CA LYS A 79 10.54 -14.30 -11.77
C LYS A 79 11.69 -13.41 -12.23
N SER A 80 12.32 -12.72 -11.27
CA SER A 80 13.58 -11.98 -11.44
C SER A 80 14.77 -12.88 -11.16
#